data_AF-A0A9E4FMX4-F1
#
_entry.id   AF-A0A9E4FMX4-F1
#
_cell.length_a   1.000
_cell.length_b   1.000
_cell.length_c   1.000
_cell.angle_alpha   90.00
_cell.angle_beta   90.00
_cell.angle_gamma   90.00
#
_symmetry.space_group_name_H-M   'P 1'
#
loop_
_entity.id
_entity.type
_entity.pdbx_description
1 polymer ?
#
loop_
_entity_poly.entity_id
_entity_poly.type
_entity_poly.pdbx_seq_one_letter_code
_entity_poly.pdbx_strand_id
1 'polypeptide(L)'
;MADFPWVQDELTEVESDVIHLVRLIMDIVPEAGQLMAELPCLSDDISAQEGRMLRNILGAAESDRDLAQEILSLPWVLDDVTDEKIRIVSYLSSMARKDVELSRGIVALPWLRDFVTQPKGELVHHLSIIAETDPTVSRAIVEFPWIQDAWSDTTKQRALRSLLSSGTTDLDIARTILQQIQDMPGNEQLVRLIVLGTTSASESLNPLFNDLLESFVLQHAVVSLPLAGEVNLWAIRPEPFPEDEPVLDMMEHAVTTLEEFTQVPFPTTDVIMVTPLAGPYAHHGIPGAGHYGRFIIVPRHAHRGFDRGAVYHEIAHFVFAGEMPPWLKEGGAEFMFLYANDLAGWERLEQRYYEWEESVWVTCMRHGIFTVQDLNKRLAEGNYEQGICNYTLGAYFLLRLWDVMGTEVLGPALGQVYVFWDLVQRVVTEEEVLEVLLDNIPPELHEAFFEIYHELHTPPSE
;
A
#
# COMPACT_ATOMS: atom_id res chain seq x y z
N MET A 1 -45.16 -17.26 -6.40
CA MET A 1 -45.38 -15.86 -5.95
C MET A 1 -46.55 -15.73 -4.97
N ALA A 2 -47.72 -16.34 -5.21
CA ALA A 2 -48.86 -16.24 -4.28
C ALA A 2 -48.62 -16.80 -2.86
N ASP A 3 -47.57 -17.60 -2.68
CA ASP A 3 -47.22 -18.24 -1.41
C ASP A 3 -46.22 -17.41 -0.56
N PHE A 4 -45.77 -16.25 -1.05
CA PHE A 4 -44.85 -15.39 -0.29
C PHE A 4 -45.61 -14.50 0.72
N PRO A 5 -45.13 -14.35 1.97
CA PRO A 5 -45.84 -13.62 3.02
C PRO A 5 -46.19 -12.16 2.65
N TRP A 6 -45.27 -11.45 2.04
CA TRP A 6 -45.40 -10.04 1.58
C TRP A 6 -46.27 -9.87 0.32
N VAL A 7 -46.72 -10.97 -0.31
CA VAL A 7 -47.71 -10.94 -1.40
C VAL A 7 -49.14 -11.12 -0.83
N GLN A 8 -49.26 -11.51 0.44
CA GLN A 8 -50.53 -11.86 1.09
C GLN A 8 -51.13 -10.71 1.92
N ASP A 9 -50.42 -9.60 2.09
CA ASP A 9 -50.87 -8.38 2.78
C ASP A 9 -51.04 -7.18 1.83
N GLU A 10 -51.05 -5.95 2.35
CA GLU A 10 -51.18 -4.74 1.54
C GLU A 10 -49.85 -4.41 0.84
N LEU A 11 -49.78 -4.71 -0.46
CA LEU A 11 -48.60 -4.42 -1.28
C LEU A 11 -48.16 -2.95 -1.18
N THR A 12 -46.93 -2.78 -0.73
CA THR A 12 -46.18 -1.53 -0.80
C THR A 12 -45.73 -1.24 -2.24
N GLU A 13 -45.25 -0.01 -2.48
CA GLU A 13 -44.65 0.39 -3.76
C GLU A 13 -43.40 -0.45 -4.07
N VAL A 14 -42.59 -0.76 -3.06
CA VAL A 14 -41.37 -1.56 -3.20
C VAL A 14 -41.69 -2.99 -3.60
N GLU A 15 -42.67 -3.63 -2.96
CA GLU A 15 -43.10 -4.99 -3.29
C GLU A 15 -43.72 -5.07 -4.69
N SER A 16 -44.50 -4.05 -5.08
CA SER A 16 -45.07 -3.96 -6.44
C SER A 16 -43.98 -3.85 -7.51
N ASP A 17 -42.96 -3.03 -7.27
CA ASP A 17 -41.80 -2.89 -8.14
C ASP A 17 -41.02 -4.22 -8.23
N VAL A 18 -40.80 -4.89 -7.10
CA VAL A 18 -40.08 -6.17 -7.07
C VAL A 18 -40.83 -7.27 -7.82
N ILE A 19 -42.15 -7.38 -7.65
CA ILE A 19 -42.97 -8.31 -8.46
C ILE A 19 -42.80 -8.03 -9.95
N HIS A 20 -42.81 -6.76 -10.33
CA HIS A 20 -42.61 -6.37 -11.72
C HIS A 20 -41.22 -6.78 -12.23
N LEU A 21 -40.16 -6.50 -11.46
CA LEU A 21 -38.78 -6.86 -11.81
C LEU A 21 -38.58 -8.37 -11.91
N VAL A 22 -39.07 -9.14 -10.94
CA VAL A 22 -39.01 -10.61 -10.95
C VAL A 22 -39.68 -11.14 -12.21
N ARG A 23 -40.86 -10.62 -12.56
CA ARG A 23 -41.55 -11.03 -13.79
C ARG A 23 -40.71 -10.73 -15.04
N LEU A 24 -40.17 -9.52 -15.15
CA LEU A 24 -39.33 -9.15 -16.29
C LEU A 24 -38.08 -10.04 -16.40
N ILE A 25 -37.44 -10.34 -15.27
CA ILE A 25 -36.28 -11.24 -15.25
C ILE A 25 -36.70 -12.65 -15.66
N MET A 26 -37.81 -13.18 -15.15
CA MET A 26 -38.33 -14.51 -15.54
C MET A 26 -38.74 -14.60 -17.00
N ASP A 27 -39.22 -13.51 -17.60
CA ASP A 27 -39.57 -13.46 -19.02
C ASP A 27 -38.31 -13.61 -19.92
N ILE A 28 -37.14 -13.14 -19.44
CA ILE A 28 -35.86 -13.22 -20.15
C ILE A 28 -35.07 -14.49 -19.76
N VAL A 29 -35.08 -14.85 -18.48
CA VAL A 29 -34.38 -15.96 -17.84
C VAL A 29 -35.43 -16.87 -17.17
N PRO A 30 -36.12 -17.75 -17.91
CA PRO A 30 -37.17 -18.61 -17.36
C PRO A 30 -36.74 -19.45 -16.15
N GLU A 31 -35.48 -19.88 -16.12
CA GLU A 31 -34.88 -20.66 -15.04
C GLU A 31 -34.70 -19.84 -13.75
N ALA A 32 -34.69 -18.51 -13.84
CA ALA A 32 -34.61 -17.62 -12.69
C ALA A 32 -35.80 -17.83 -11.73
N GLY A 33 -36.95 -18.28 -12.23
CA GLY A 33 -38.11 -18.54 -11.38
C GLY A 33 -37.86 -19.60 -10.31
N GLN A 34 -37.06 -20.63 -10.60
CA GLN A 34 -36.69 -21.65 -9.60
C GLN A 34 -35.63 -21.11 -8.65
N LEU A 35 -34.57 -20.48 -9.19
CA LEU A 35 -33.52 -19.87 -8.38
C LEU A 35 -34.11 -18.86 -7.39
N MET A 36 -35.02 -18.01 -7.87
CA MET A 36 -35.68 -16.98 -7.06
C MET A 36 -36.61 -17.56 -6.00
N ALA A 37 -37.33 -18.65 -6.30
CA ALA A 37 -38.21 -19.30 -5.33
C ALA A 37 -37.47 -19.90 -4.13
N GLU A 38 -36.17 -20.18 -4.28
CA GLU A 38 -35.31 -20.78 -3.26
C GLU A 38 -34.52 -19.74 -2.45
N LEU A 39 -34.71 -18.44 -2.71
CA LEU A 39 -33.93 -17.37 -2.08
C LEU A 39 -34.47 -16.97 -0.71
N PRO A 40 -33.60 -16.87 0.31
CA PRO A 40 -33.99 -16.38 1.63
C PRO A 40 -34.63 -14.99 1.60
N CYS A 41 -34.09 -14.05 0.81
CA CYS A 41 -34.58 -12.66 0.77
C CYS A 41 -35.95 -12.47 0.12
N LEU A 42 -36.52 -13.50 -0.53
CA LEU A 42 -37.89 -13.45 -1.02
C LEU A 42 -38.86 -14.13 -0.04
N SER A 43 -38.35 -14.79 0.99
CA SER A 43 -39.12 -15.53 1.99
C SER A 43 -39.52 -14.72 3.23
N ASP A 44 -38.94 -13.53 3.40
CA ASP A 44 -39.26 -12.50 4.39
C ASP A 44 -39.74 -11.19 3.72
N ASP A 45 -39.81 -10.08 4.46
CA ASP A 45 -40.25 -8.78 3.92
C ASP A 45 -39.26 -8.23 2.90
N ILE A 46 -39.76 -7.68 1.80
CA ILE A 46 -38.93 -7.18 0.71
C ILE A 46 -38.37 -5.80 1.00
N SER A 47 -37.05 -5.65 0.84
CA SER A 47 -36.33 -4.40 1.04
C SER A 47 -36.10 -3.62 -0.26
N ALA A 48 -35.89 -2.30 -0.14
CA ALA A 48 -35.46 -1.48 -1.27
C ALA A 48 -34.05 -1.87 -1.81
N GLN A 49 -33.25 -2.57 -0.99
CA GLN A 49 -31.95 -3.10 -1.38
C GLN A 49 -32.10 -4.28 -2.35
N GLU A 50 -32.96 -5.24 -2.04
CA GLU A 50 -33.29 -6.33 -2.98
C GLU A 50 -33.85 -5.81 -4.30
N GLY A 51 -34.74 -4.81 -4.26
CA GLY A 51 -35.24 -4.18 -5.48
C GLY A 51 -34.13 -3.54 -6.34
N ARG A 52 -33.09 -2.96 -5.73
CA ARG A 52 -31.90 -2.47 -6.46
C ARG A 52 -31.07 -3.63 -7.03
N MET A 53 -30.86 -4.70 -6.27
CA MET A 53 -30.17 -5.89 -6.73
C MET A 53 -30.86 -6.46 -7.99
N LEU A 54 -32.17 -6.69 -7.92
CA LEU A 54 -32.98 -7.21 -9.03
C LEU A 54 -32.93 -6.30 -10.26
N ARG A 55 -32.95 -4.96 -10.09
CA ARG A 55 -32.75 -4.04 -11.22
C ARG A 55 -31.40 -4.23 -11.92
N ASN A 56 -30.32 -4.42 -11.16
CA ASN A 56 -29.01 -4.64 -11.76
C ASN A 56 -28.93 -6.00 -12.49
N ILE A 57 -29.56 -7.04 -11.94
CA ILE A 57 -29.69 -8.36 -12.57
C ILE A 57 -30.52 -8.26 -13.85
N LEU A 58 -31.63 -7.51 -13.85
CA LEU A 58 -32.40 -7.26 -15.05
C LEU A 58 -31.55 -6.58 -16.13
N GLY A 59 -30.75 -5.57 -15.78
CA GLY A 59 -29.84 -4.93 -16.73
C GLY A 59 -28.79 -5.90 -17.31
N ALA A 60 -28.34 -6.88 -16.51
CA ALA A 60 -27.48 -7.96 -17.01
C ALA A 60 -28.26 -8.89 -17.95
N ALA A 61 -29.51 -9.24 -17.62
CA ALA A 61 -30.36 -10.11 -18.42
C ALA A 61 -30.71 -9.50 -19.78
N GLU A 62 -30.94 -8.18 -19.82
CA GLU A 62 -31.13 -7.40 -21.04
C GLU A 62 -29.88 -7.40 -21.94
N SER A 63 -28.69 -7.53 -21.34
CA SER A 63 -27.43 -7.62 -22.08
C SER A 63 -27.16 -9.04 -22.57
N ASP A 64 -27.35 -10.03 -21.68
CA ASP A 64 -27.17 -11.45 -21.95
C ASP A 64 -27.89 -12.33 -20.92
N ARG A 65 -28.74 -13.25 -21.41
CA ARG A 65 -29.54 -14.15 -20.58
C ARG A 65 -28.67 -15.06 -19.71
N ASP A 66 -27.65 -15.68 -20.31
CA ASP A 66 -26.85 -16.70 -19.63
C ASP A 66 -26.00 -16.06 -18.53
N LEU A 67 -25.44 -14.86 -18.77
CA LEU A 67 -24.75 -14.07 -17.76
C LEU A 67 -25.63 -13.75 -16.55
N ALA A 68 -26.88 -13.33 -16.78
CA ALA A 68 -27.81 -13.07 -15.68
C ALA A 68 -28.12 -14.32 -14.87
N GLN A 69 -28.25 -15.48 -15.54
CA GLN A 69 -28.40 -16.76 -14.88
C GLN A 69 -27.16 -17.13 -14.05
N GLU A 70 -25.96 -16.90 -14.59
CA GLU A 70 -24.70 -17.13 -13.86
C GLU A 70 -24.60 -16.23 -12.62
N ILE A 71 -24.94 -14.94 -12.74
CA ILE A 71 -24.98 -14.00 -11.62
C ILE A 71 -26.00 -14.47 -10.56
N LEU A 72 -27.21 -14.84 -10.97
CA LEU A 72 -28.24 -15.37 -10.07
C LEU A 72 -27.82 -16.65 -9.35
N SER A 73 -26.90 -17.42 -9.94
CA SER A 73 -26.38 -18.67 -9.37
C SER A 73 -25.24 -18.46 -8.37
N LEU A 74 -24.77 -17.22 -8.17
CA LEU A 74 -23.75 -16.91 -7.16
C LEU A 74 -24.36 -16.98 -5.76
N PRO A 75 -23.78 -17.76 -4.82
CA PRO A 75 -24.38 -18.03 -3.51
C PRO A 75 -24.72 -16.79 -2.68
N TRP A 76 -24.00 -15.69 -2.88
CA TRP A 76 -24.14 -14.47 -2.08
C TRP A 76 -25.09 -13.42 -2.69
N VAL A 77 -25.52 -13.57 -3.95
CA VAL A 77 -26.21 -12.52 -4.71
C VAL A 77 -27.58 -12.15 -4.12
N LEU A 78 -28.29 -13.11 -3.53
CA LEU A 78 -29.63 -12.88 -2.95
C LEU A 78 -29.80 -13.52 -1.55
N ASP A 79 -28.68 -13.65 -0.84
CA ASP A 79 -28.65 -13.89 0.60
C ASP A 79 -28.80 -12.52 1.33
N ASP A 80 -28.02 -12.22 2.38
CA ASP A 80 -28.00 -10.89 3.02
C ASP A 80 -27.59 -9.80 2.01
N VAL A 81 -28.56 -9.07 1.46
CA VAL A 81 -28.34 -8.09 0.38
C VAL A 81 -27.74 -6.81 0.95
N THR A 82 -26.42 -6.71 0.86
CA THR A 82 -25.68 -5.51 1.26
C THR A 82 -25.41 -4.56 0.08
N ASP A 83 -25.13 -3.28 0.38
CA ASP A 83 -24.79 -2.30 -0.64
C ASP A 83 -23.54 -2.68 -1.45
N GLU A 84 -22.59 -3.39 -0.85
CA GLU A 84 -21.38 -3.88 -1.53
C GLU A 84 -21.72 -4.91 -2.61
N LYS A 85 -22.56 -5.90 -2.28
CA LYS A 85 -23.04 -6.90 -3.24
C LYS A 85 -23.82 -6.24 -4.38
N ILE A 86 -24.69 -5.28 -4.06
CA ILE A 86 -25.45 -4.51 -5.07
C ILE A 86 -24.49 -3.79 -6.03
N ARG A 87 -23.43 -3.16 -5.52
CA ARG A 87 -22.43 -2.46 -6.35
C ARG A 87 -21.72 -3.40 -7.29
N ILE A 88 -21.29 -4.58 -6.83
CA ILE A 88 -20.63 -5.57 -7.70
C ILE A 88 -21.55 -5.98 -8.85
N VAL A 89 -22.80 -6.32 -8.57
CA VAL A 89 -23.75 -6.69 -9.64
C VAL A 89 -24.03 -5.51 -10.57
N SER A 90 -24.08 -4.28 -10.04
CA SER A 90 -24.15 -3.06 -10.86
C SER A 90 -22.96 -2.93 -11.82
N TYR A 91 -21.73 -3.15 -11.33
CA TYR A 91 -20.51 -3.08 -12.15
C TYR A 91 -20.49 -4.17 -13.23
N LEU A 92 -20.83 -5.41 -12.88
CA LEU A 92 -20.95 -6.52 -13.84
C LEU A 92 -22.00 -6.22 -14.92
N SER A 93 -23.15 -5.69 -14.53
CA SER A 93 -24.22 -5.27 -15.44
C SER A 93 -23.76 -4.14 -16.36
N SER A 94 -23.06 -3.13 -15.82
CA SER A 94 -22.53 -2.02 -16.65
C SER A 94 -21.50 -2.50 -17.66
N MET A 95 -20.56 -3.35 -17.23
CA MET A 95 -19.57 -3.96 -18.13
C MET A 95 -20.24 -4.81 -19.20
N ALA A 96 -21.29 -5.57 -18.87
CA ALA A 96 -21.97 -6.46 -19.82
C ALA A 96 -22.62 -5.70 -20.98
N ARG A 97 -23.12 -4.48 -20.73
CA ARG A 97 -23.67 -3.61 -21.78
C ARG A 97 -22.63 -3.20 -22.82
N LYS A 98 -21.34 -3.25 -22.48
CA LYS A 98 -20.23 -2.95 -23.39
C LYS A 98 -19.56 -4.21 -23.93
N ASP A 99 -19.39 -5.21 -23.06
CA ASP A 99 -18.64 -6.42 -23.31
C ASP A 99 -19.13 -7.55 -22.39
N VAL A 100 -20.09 -8.33 -22.89
CA VAL A 100 -20.66 -9.48 -22.17
C VAL A 100 -19.58 -10.50 -21.77
N GLU A 101 -18.61 -10.74 -22.64
CA GLU A 101 -17.55 -11.73 -22.41
C GLU A 101 -16.61 -11.32 -21.27
N LEU A 102 -16.32 -10.02 -21.12
CA LEU A 102 -15.60 -9.52 -19.95
C LEU A 102 -16.37 -9.82 -18.66
N SER A 103 -17.66 -9.49 -18.60
CA SER A 103 -18.48 -9.74 -17.41
C SER A 103 -18.58 -11.23 -17.09
N ARG A 104 -18.77 -12.09 -18.09
CA ARG A 104 -18.74 -13.56 -17.92
C ARG A 104 -17.39 -14.02 -17.38
N GLY A 105 -16.29 -13.51 -17.93
CA GLY A 105 -14.94 -13.81 -17.46
C GLY A 105 -14.76 -13.50 -15.98
N ILE A 106 -15.31 -12.37 -15.51
CA ILE A 106 -15.25 -11.96 -14.10
C ILE A 106 -16.16 -12.86 -13.24
N VAL A 107 -17.40 -13.13 -13.67
CA VAL A 107 -18.34 -14.04 -12.96
C VAL A 107 -17.79 -15.46 -12.83
N ALA A 108 -16.97 -15.90 -13.80
CA ALA A 108 -16.31 -17.19 -13.78
C ALA A 108 -15.14 -17.29 -12.77
N LEU A 109 -14.65 -16.16 -12.24
CA LEU A 109 -13.51 -16.16 -11.31
C LEU A 109 -13.83 -16.95 -10.03
N PRO A 110 -12.99 -17.92 -9.62
CA PRO A 110 -13.26 -18.78 -8.47
C PRO A 110 -13.56 -18.01 -7.20
N TRP A 111 -12.77 -16.96 -6.91
CA TRP A 111 -12.92 -16.16 -5.70
C TRP A 111 -14.19 -15.29 -5.70
N LEU A 112 -14.82 -15.02 -6.85
CA LEU A 112 -16.08 -14.30 -6.90
C LEU A 112 -17.28 -15.21 -6.60
N ARG A 113 -17.13 -16.53 -6.78
CA ARG A 113 -18.16 -17.52 -6.39
C ARG A 113 -18.25 -17.69 -4.89
N ASP A 114 -17.14 -17.50 -4.19
CA ASP A 114 -17.10 -17.50 -2.73
C ASP A 114 -17.71 -16.20 -2.15
N PHE A 115 -17.62 -16.02 -0.83
CA PHE A 115 -18.04 -14.79 -0.19
C PHE A 115 -17.28 -13.55 -0.72
N VAL A 116 -18.03 -12.47 -0.94
CA VAL A 116 -17.51 -11.16 -1.38
C VAL A 116 -16.97 -10.38 -0.19
N THR A 117 -15.72 -9.94 -0.30
CA THR A 117 -15.10 -8.99 0.62
C THR A 117 -14.91 -7.64 -0.09
N GLN A 118 -14.72 -6.56 0.67
CA GLN A 118 -14.46 -5.23 0.11
C GLN A 118 -13.29 -5.24 -0.92
N PRO A 119 -12.13 -5.90 -0.67
CA PRO A 119 -11.08 -5.96 -1.69
C PRO A 119 -11.48 -6.60 -3.02
N LYS A 120 -12.40 -7.58 -2.99
CA LYS A 120 -12.95 -8.21 -4.20
C LYS A 120 -13.85 -7.23 -4.95
N GLY A 121 -14.70 -6.48 -4.24
CA GLY A 121 -15.55 -5.47 -4.85
C GLY A 121 -14.78 -4.28 -5.42
N GLU A 122 -13.70 -3.84 -4.76
CA GLU A 122 -12.78 -2.84 -5.28
C GLU A 122 -12.14 -3.27 -6.61
N LEU A 123 -11.70 -4.53 -6.75
CA LEU A 123 -11.20 -5.06 -8.03
C LEU A 123 -12.26 -4.97 -9.13
N VAL A 124 -13.48 -5.46 -8.87
CA VAL A 124 -14.56 -5.43 -9.87
C VAL A 124 -14.91 -3.99 -10.25
N HIS A 125 -14.95 -3.08 -9.27
CA HIS A 125 -15.16 -1.66 -9.51
C HIS A 125 -14.10 -1.08 -10.45
N HIS A 126 -12.82 -1.35 -10.18
CA HIS A 126 -11.73 -0.84 -10.99
C HIS A 126 -11.72 -1.40 -12.42
N LEU A 127 -11.99 -2.70 -12.58
CA LEU A 127 -12.16 -3.31 -13.90
C LEU A 127 -13.31 -2.66 -14.67
N SER A 128 -14.39 -2.28 -13.97
CA SER A 128 -15.50 -1.56 -14.59
C SER A 128 -15.11 -0.16 -15.06
N ILE A 129 -14.32 0.59 -14.27
CA ILE A 129 -13.82 1.91 -14.66
C ILE A 129 -12.95 1.81 -15.92
N ILE A 130 -12.02 0.86 -15.98
CA ILE A 130 -11.19 0.64 -17.16
C ILE A 130 -12.07 0.26 -18.36
N ALA A 131 -13.00 -0.68 -18.16
CA ALA A 131 -13.89 -1.17 -19.21
C ALA A 131 -14.86 -0.12 -19.75
N GLU A 132 -15.19 0.91 -18.94
CA GLU A 132 -15.95 2.05 -19.43
C GLU A 132 -15.23 2.76 -20.58
N THR A 133 -13.90 2.78 -20.57
CA THR A 133 -13.09 3.41 -21.62
C THR A 133 -12.60 2.40 -22.66
N ASP A 134 -12.09 1.24 -22.22
CA ASP A 134 -11.63 0.16 -23.10
C ASP A 134 -11.76 -1.22 -22.43
N PRO A 135 -12.78 -2.03 -22.79
CA PRO A 135 -12.98 -3.35 -22.20
C PRO A 135 -11.87 -4.35 -22.54
N THR A 136 -11.06 -4.11 -23.57
CA THR A 136 -9.96 -5.02 -23.95
C THR A 136 -8.84 -5.04 -22.90
N VAL A 137 -8.58 -3.91 -22.24
CA VAL A 137 -7.60 -3.81 -21.15
C VAL A 137 -8.08 -4.59 -19.93
N SER A 138 -9.35 -4.42 -19.53
CA SER A 138 -9.94 -5.19 -18.44
C SER A 138 -9.94 -6.69 -18.73
N ARG A 139 -10.21 -7.10 -19.98
CA ARG A 139 -10.12 -8.51 -20.37
C ARG A 139 -8.71 -9.06 -20.20
N ALA A 140 -7.71 -8.34 -20.70
CA ALA A 140 -6.31 -8.74 -20.54
C ALA A 140 -5.92 -8.87 -19.06
N ILE A 141 -6.42 -7.97 -18.19
CA ILE A 141 -6.19 -8.08 -16.73
C ILE A 141 -6.82 -9.37 -16.19
N VAL A 142 -8.08 -9.66 -16.53
CA VAL A 142 -8.79 -10.86 -16.03
C VAL A 142 -8.11 -12.17 -16.45
N GLU A 143 -7.39 -12.19 -17.57
CA GLU A 143 -6.68 -13.37 -18.06
C GLU A 143 -5.40 -13.72 -17.28
N PHE A 144 -4.88 -12.82 -16.43
CA PHE A 144 -3.67 -13.13 -15.67
C PHE A 144 -3.90 -14.23 -14.63
N PRO A 145 -2.99 -15.23 -14.51
CA PRO A 145 -3.14 -16.32 -13.54
C PRO A 145 -3.31 -15.84 -12.10
N TRP A 146 -2.61 -14.79 -11.68
CA TRP A 146 -2.70 -14.27 -10.32
C TRP A 146 -4.04 -13.58 -10.01
N ILE A 147 -4.81 -13.16 -11.03
CA ILE A 147 -6.22 -12.72 -10.90
C ILE A 147 -7.15 -13.93 -10.76
N GLN A 148 -6.85 -15.04 -11.42
CA GLN A 148 -7.66 -16.26 -11.38
C GLN A 148 -7.53 -17.00 -10.03
N ASP A 149 -6.37 -16.90 -9.39
CA ASP A 149 -6.09 -17.47 -8.07
C ASP A 149 -6.80 -16.71 -6.93
N ALA A 150 -6.65 -17.18 -5.68
CA ALA A 150 -7.25 -16.53 -4.51
C ALA A 150 -6.92 -15.02 -4.44
N TRP A 151 -7.98 -14.21 -4.31
CA TRP A 151 -7.94 -12.75 -4.19
C TRP A 151 -8.00 -12.32 -2.72
N SER A 152 -6.84 -12.34 -2.05
CA SER A 152 -6.66 -11.81 -0.69
C SER A 152 -5.28 -11.19 -0.47
N ASP A 153 -4.40 -11.29 -1.44
CA ASP A 153 -3.02 -10.82 -1.35
C ASP A 153 -2.94 -9.30 -1.56
N THR A 154 -2.30 -8.62 -0.61
CA THR A 154 -2.10 -7.17 -0.66
C THR A 154 -1.21 -6.75 -1.82
N THR A 155 -0.23 -7.56 -2.23
CA THR A 155 0.65 -7.29 -3.38
C THR A 155 -0.15 -7.28 -4.69
N LYS A 156 -1.09 -8.21 -4.88
CA LYS A 156 -2.00 -8.21 -6.04
C LYS A 156 -2.89 -6.98 -6.10
N GLN A 157 -3.44 -6.56 -4.97
CA GLN A 157 -4.25 -5.34 -4.87
C GLN A 157 -3.41 -4.09 -5.15
N ARG A 158 -2.18 -4.03 -4.62
CA ARG A 158 -1.22 -2.94 -4.83
C ARG A 158 -0.81 -2.81 -6.29
N ALA A 159 -0.54 -3.94 -6.95
CA ALA A 159 -0.28 -3.99 -8.38
C ALA A 159 -1.44 -3.34 -9.13
N LEU A 160 -2.65 -3.88 -9.03
CA LEU A 160 -3.80 -3.34 -9.76
C LEU A 160 -4.01 -1.84 -9.50
N ARG A 161 -3.95 -1.40 -8.24
CA ARG A 161 -4.07 0.03 -7.88
C ARG A 161 -3.02 0.90 -8.57
N SER A 162 -1.80 0.39 -8.73
CA SER A 162 -0.72 1.11 -9.44
C SER A 162 -1.05 1.26 -10.93
N LEU A 163 -1.56 0.20 -11.57
CA LEU A 163 -2.02 0.27 -12.97
C LEU A 163 -3.19 1.25 -13.14
N LEU A 164 -4.07 1.36 -12.16
CA LEU A 164 -5.20 2.28 -12.19
C LEU A 164 -4.78 3.73 -11.96
N SER A 165 -3.81 3.96 -11.06
CA SER A 165 -3.25 5.30 -10.88
C SER A 165 -2.53 5.81 -12.13
N SER A 166 -1.95 4.90 -12.94
CA SER A 166 -1.46 5.25 -14.28
C SER A 166 -2.57 5.35 -15.34
N GLY A 167 -3.67 4.62 -15.14
CA GLY A 167 -4.62 4.24 -16.19
C GLY A 167 -5.94 5.00 -16.25
N THR A 168 -6.26 5.91 -15.31
CA THR A 168 -7.44 6.78 -15.48
C THR A 168 -7.21 7.92 -16.48
N THR A 169 -5.97 8.10 -16.98
CA THR A 169 -5.63 9.21 -17.89
C THR A 169 -4.95 8.76 -19.19
N ASP A 170 -4.29 7.59 -19.25
CA ASP A 170 -3.68 7.07 -20.48
C ASP A 170 -3.72 5.52 -20.57
N LEU A 171 -4.68 4.99 -21.30
CA LEU A 171 -4.82 3.54 -21.53
C LEU A 171 -3.72 2.97 -22.43
N ASP A 172 -3.03 3.79 -23.23
CA ASP A 172 -1.95 3.30 -24.09
C ASP A 172 -0.75 2.86 -23.24
N ILE A 173 -0.49 3.58 -22.13
CA ILE A 173 0.48 3.18 -21.10
C ILE A 173 0.09 1.84 -20.47
N ALA A 174 -1.17 1.70 -20.04
CA ALA A 174 -1.66 0.45 -19.45
C ALA A 174 -1.49 -0.73 -20.42
N ARG A 175 -1.87 -0.58 -21.70
CA ARG A 175 -1.66 -1.62 -22.72
C ARG A 175 -0.18 -1.97 -22.90
N THR A 176 0.68 -0.96 -22.94
CA THR A 176 2.13 -1.16 -23.08
C THR A 176 2.69 -1.97 -21.91
N ILE A 177 2.33 -1.62 -20.67
CA ILE A 177 2.74 -2.35 -19.47
C ILE A 177 2.22 -3.79 -19.52
N LEU A 178 0.94 -4.00 -19.81
CA LEU A 178 0.33 -5.33 -19.84
C LEU A 178 0.98 -6.23 -20.91
N GLN A 179 1.26 -5.69 -22.09
CA GLN A 179 1.95 -6.41 -23.16
C GLN A 179 3.36 -6.84 -22.75
N GLN A 180 4.07 -5.99 -22.01
CA GLN A 180 5.43 -6.27 -21.57
C GLN A 180 5.54 -7.31 -20.44
N ILE A 181 4.47 -7.52 -19.68
CA ILE A 181 4.47 -8.48 -18.55
C ILE A 181 3.82 -9.83 -18.89
N GLN A 182 3.10 -9.95 -20.02
CA GLN A 182 2.27 -11.12 -20.33
C GLN A 182 3.00 -12.46 -20.21
N ASP A 183 4.26 -12.53 -20.64
CA ASP A 183 5.07 -13.75 -20.65
C ASP A 183 5.97 -13.94 -19.41
N MET A 184 5.86 -13.05 -18.41
CA MET A 184 6.69 -13.10 -17.20
C MET A 184 6.12 -14.04 -16.13
N PRO A 185 6.93 -14.58 -15.20
CA PRO A 185 6.44 -15.26 -14.01
C PRO A 185 5.54 -14.35 -13.15
N GLY A 186 4.54 -14.92 -12.47
CA GLY A 186 3.49 -14.15 -11.78
C GLY A 186 4.00 -13.10 -10.79
N ASN A 187 5.02 -13.41 -9.97
CA ASN A 187 5.56 -12.43 -9.02
C ASN A 187 6.32 -11.29 -9.71
N GLU A 188 7.05 -11.60 -10.80
CA GLU A 188 7.74 -10.57 -11.60
C GLU A 188 6.74 -9.65 -12.30
N GLN A 189 5.60 -10.20 -12.77
CA GLN A 189 4.50 -9.42 -13.32
C GLN A 189 4.00 -8.38 -12.30
N LEU A 190 3.75 -8.81 -11.06
CA LEU A 190 3.25 -7.94 -9.99
C LEU A 190 4.25 -6.84 -9.67
N VAL A 191 5.53 -7.18 -9.46
CA VAL A 191 6.60 -6.22 -9.17
C VAL A 191 6.76 -5.19 -10.28
N ARG A 192 6.78 -5.65 -11.54
CA ARG A 192 6.92 -4.77 -12.70
C ARG A 192 5.71 -3.85 -12.86
N LEU A 193 4.51 -4.35 -12.63
CA LEU A 193 3.28 -3.58 -12.71
C LEU A 193 3.20 -2.53 -11.57
N ILE A 194 3.64 -2.86 -10.35
CA ILE A 194 3.76 -1.89 -9.25
C ILE A 194 4.69 -0.74 -9.62
N VAL A 195 5.88 -1.05 -10.14
CA VAL A 195 6.93 -0.06 -10.43
C VAL A 195 6.54 0.79 -11.63
N LEU A 196 6.13 0.19 -12.75
CA LEU A 196 5.75 0.92 -13.96
C LEU A 196 4.46 1.71 -13.77
N GLY A 197 3.46 1.16 -13.07
CA GLY A 197 2.21 1.85 -12.76
C GLY A 197 2.41 3.06 -11.85
N THR A 198 3.30 2.97 -10.86
CA THR A 198 3.58 4.10 -9.98
C THR A 198 4.48 5.16 -10.63
N THR A 199 5.51 4.74 -11.38
CA THR A 199 6.42 5.70 -12.04
C THR A 199 5.74 6.47 -13.17
N SER A 200 4.82 5.85 -13.92
CA SER A 200 4.05 6.54 -14.97
C SER A 200 2.98 7.49 -14.43
N ALA A 201 2.54 7.32 -13.18
CA ALA A 201 1.57 8.21 -12.55
C ALA A 201 2.18 9.53 -12.03
N SER A 202 3.51 9.68 -12.06
CA SER A 202 4.21 10.85 -11.54
C SER A 202 5.06 11.52 -12.60
N GLU A 203 4.77 12.80 -12.90
CA GLU A 203 5.56 13.57 -13.86
C GLU A 203 7.05 13.63 -13.52
N SER A 204 7.39 13.65 -12.21
CA SER A 204 8.77 13.67 -11.75
C SER A 204 9.51 12.35 -11.95
N LEU A 205 8.78 11.24 -12.13
CA LEU A 205 9.32 9.90 -12.35
C LEU A 205 9.23 9.45 -13.82
N ASN A 206 8.64 10.26 -14.70
CA ASN A 206 8.52 9.94 -16.13
C ASN A 206 9.83 9.52 -16.82
N PRO A 207 11.01 10.13 -16.55
CA PRO A 207 12.23 9.67 -17.19
C PRO A 207 12.63 8.26 -16.73
N LEU A 208 12.45 7.94 -15.44
CA LEU A 208 12.70 6.59 -14.91
C LEU A 208 11.72 5.58 -15.50
N PHE A 209 10.44 5.97 -15.63
CA PHE A 209 9.45 5.15 -16.30
C PHE A 209 9.87 4.79 -17.73
N ASN A 210 10.34 5.77 -18.51
CA ASN A 210 10.82 5.54 -19.88
C ASN A 210 12.03 4.61 -19.91
N ASP A 211 13.02 4.82 -19.03
CA ASP A 211 14.18 3.93 -18.93
C ASP A 211 13.76 2.48 -18.63
N LEU A 212 12.81 2.29 -17.70
CA LEU A 212 12.29 0.99 -17.27
C LEU A 212 11.36 0.31 -18.30
N LEU A 213 10.73 1.10 -19.17
CA LEU A 213 10.00 0.58 -20.31
C LEU A 213 10.94 0.01 -21.37
N GLU A 214 12.10 0.64 -21.58
CA GLU A 214 13.10 0.17 -22.54
C GLU A 214 13.84 -1.07 -22.03
N SER A 215 14.17 -1.10 -20.75
CA SER A 215 14.92 -2.19 -20.13
C SER A 215 14.57 -2.33 -18.66
N PHE A 216 14.32 -3.58 -18.23
CA PHE A 216 13.92 -3.90 -16.86
C PHE A 216 14.72 -5.10 -16.38
N VAL A 217 15.89 -4.84 -15.80
CA VAL A 217 16.74 -5.87 -15.21
C VAL A 217 16.32 -6.07 -13.76
N LEU A 218 15.96 -7.30 -13.43
CA LEU A 218 15.49 -7.71 -12.11
C LEU A 218 16.48 -8.68 -11.45
N GLN A 219 16.75 -8.47 -10.17
CA GLN A 219 17.33 -9.46 -9.27
C GLN A 219 16.35 -9.76 -8.15
N HIS A 220 16.37 -11.00 -7.66
CA HIS A 220 15.48 -11.50 -6.61
C HIS A 220 16.25 -12.34 -5.61
N ALA A 221 15.94 -12.16 -4.34
CA ALA A 221 16.31 -13.04 -3.24
C ALA A 221 15.14 -13.23 -2.28
N VAL A 222 15.17 -14.32 -1.52
CA VAL A 222 14.24 -14.57 -0.42
C VAL A 222 15.06 -14.64 0.86
N VAL A 223 14.67 -13.85 1.84
CA VAL A 223 15.28 -13.80 3.17
C VAL A 223 14.30 -14.36 4.18
N SER A 224 14.78 -15.18 5.11
CA SER A 224 13.96 -15.70 6.21
C SER A 224 14.24 -14.87 7.46
N LEU A 225 13.25 -14.07 7.84
CA LEU A 225 13.29 -13.24 9.04
C LEU A 225 12.66 -13.98 10.25
N PRO A 226 13.20 -13.83 11.47
CA PRO A 226 12.70 -14.52 12.67
C PRO A 226 11.22 -14.30 12.99
N LEU A 227 10.69 -13.09 12.75
CA LEU A 227 9.33 -12.69 13.11
C LEU A 227 8.40 -12.63 11.89
N ALA A 228 8.82 -12.04 10.77
CA ALA A 228 8.01 -11.96 9.55
C ALA A 228 7.94 -13.26 8.73
N GLY A 229 8.91 -14.17 8.90
CA GLY A 229 9.07 -15.32 8.02
C GLY A 229 9.73 -14.94 6.70
N GLU A 230 9.24 -15.46 5.57
CA GLU A 230 9.84 -15.21 4.26
C GLU A 230 9.52 -13.81 3.73
N VAL A 231 10.56 -13.05 3.40
CA VAL A 231 10.49 -11.73 2.74
C VAL A 231 11.21 -11.80 1.40
N ASN A 232 10.53 -11.35 0.34
CA ASN A 232 11.08 -11.24 -1.00
C ASN A 232 11.77 -9.89 -1.18
N LEU A 233 13.00 -9.93 -1.66
CA LEU A 233 13.79 -8.75 -1.99
C LEU A 233 13.92 -8.66 -3.50
N TRP A 234 13.49 -7.54 -4.06
CA TRP A 234 13.50 -7.29 -5.50
C TRP A 234 14.34 -6.05 -5.79
N ALA A 235 15.39 -6.20 -6.59
CA ALA A 235 16.21 -5.07 -7.04
C ALA A 235 16.04 -4.88 -8.55
N ILE A 236 15.74 -3.66 -8.98
CA ILE A 236 15.39 -3.32 -10.36
C ILE A 236 16.28 -2.19 -10.87
N ARG A 237 16.71 -2.30 -12.13
CA ARG A 237 17.41 -1.22 -12.85
C ARG A 237 17.28 -1.35 -14.36
N PRO A 238 17.49 -0.27 -15.12
CA PRO A 238 17.43 -0.35 -16.58
C PRO A 238 18.67 -0.96 -17.26
N GLU A 239 19.72 -1.31 -16.53
CA GLU A 239 20.96 -1.91 -17.08
C GLU A 239 21.40 -3.12 -16.23
N PRO A 240 22.26 -4.04 -16.70
CA PRO A 240 22.71 -5.17 -15.89
C PRO A 240 23.40 -4.74 -14.58
N PHE A 241 23.14 -5.42 -13.46
CA PHE A 241 23.87 -5.23 -12.20
C PHE A 241 25.36 -5.59 -12.37
N PRO A 242 26.31 -4.76 -11.92
CA PRO A 242 27.71 -5.11 -11.81
C PRO A 242 27.91 -6.30 -10.87
N GLU A 243 28.89 -7.16 -11.17
CA GLU A 243 29.21 -8.32 -10.33
C GLU A 243 29.69 -7.94 -8.93
N ASP A 244 30.21 -6.72 -8.75
CA ASP A 244 30.70 -6.16 -7.48
C ASP A 244 29.65 -5.35 -6.71
N GLU A 245 28.37 -5.41 -7.10
CA GLU A 245 27.27 -4.66 -6.48
C GLU A 245 26.43 -5.57 -5.55
N PRO A 246 26.69 -5.61 -4.22
CA PRO A 246 26.01 -6.51 -3.29
C PRO A 246 24.64 -5.95 -2.86
N VAL A 247 23.83 -5.55 -3.83
CA VAL A 247 22.56 -4.84 -3.59
C VAL A 247 21.59 -5.66 -2.74
N LEU A 248 21.38 -6.93 -3.12
CA LEU A 248 20.48 -7.81 -2.38
C LEU A 248 21.00 -8.09 -0.96
N ASP A 249 22.31 -8.27 -0.78
CA ASP A 249 22.91 -8.46 0.54
C ASP A 249 22.71 -7.22 1.44
N MET A 250 22.78 -6.02 0.86
CA MET A 250 22.49 -4.77 1.59
C MET A 250 21.02 -4.67 1.98
N MET A 251 20.11 -5.02 1.07
CA MET A 251 18.68 -5.07 1.38
C MET A 251 18.39 -6.10 2.47
N GLU A 252 18.99 -7.30 2.39
CA GLU A 252 18.89 -8.36 3.41
C GLU A 252 19.37 -7.86 4.77
N HIS A 253 20.56 -7.24 4.81
CA HIS A 253 21.09 -6.67 6.04
C HIS A 253 20.17 -5.59 6.61
N ALA A 254 19.60 -4.73 5.76
CA ALA A 254 18.69 -3.66 6.18
C ALA A 254 17.39 -4.20 6.80
N VAL A 255 16.71 -5.14 6.13
CA VAL A 255 15.45 -5.70 6.64
C VAL A 255 15.67 -6.52 7.91
N THR A 256 16.78 -7.26 7.98
CA THR A 256 17.16 -8.04 9.16
C THR A 256 17.47 -7.11 10.33
N THR A 257 18.32 -6.10 10.12
CA THR A 257 18.67 -5.11 11.15
C THR A 257 17.44 -4.38 11.67
N LEU A 258 16.51 -4.00 10.79
CA LEU A 258 15.30 -3.29 11.20
C LEU A 258 14.38 -4.18 12.04
N GLU A 259 14.12 -5.42 11.62
CA GLU A 259 13.30 -6.36 12.40
C GLU A 259 13.96 -6.69 13.75
N GLU A 260 15.27 -6.99 13.75
CA GLU A 260 16.01 -7.30 14.98
C GLU A 260 16.08 -6.11 15.94
N PHE A 261 16.24 -4.89 15.43
CA PHE A 261 16.25 -3.70 16.29
C PHE A 261 14.86 -3.45 16.88
N THR A 262 13.82 -3.44 16.05
CA THR A 262 12.47 -3.02 16.46
C THR A 262 11.68 -4.11 17.16
N GLN A 263 12.07 -5.38 17.03
CA GLN A 263 11.39 -6.56 17.59
C GLN A 263 9.92 -6.66 17.16
N VAL A 264 9.59 -6.14 15.98
CA VAL A 264 8.27 -6.28 15.35
C VAL A 264 8.43 -6.99 14.01
N PRO A 265 7.49 -7.85 13.60
CA PRO A 265 7.54 -8.49 12.29
C PRO A 265 7.69 -7.44 11.18
N PHE A 266 8.61 -7.68 10.25
CA PHE A 266 8.80 -6.81 9.10
C PHE A 266 7.44 -6.57 8.36
N PRO A 267 7.07 -5.31 8.05
CA PRO A 267 5.69 -4.94 7.67
C PRO A 267 5.17 -5.49 6.33
N THR A 268 6.03 -6.08 5.50
CA THR A 268 5.67 -6.52 4.15
C THR A 268 6.45 -7.76 3.74
N THR A 269 5.84 -8.57 2.88
CA THR A 269 6.48 -9.77 2.30
C THR A 269 7.27 -9.47 1.04
N ASP A 270 7.20 -8.24 0.52
CA ASP A 270 7.88 -7.78 -0.69
C ASP A 270 8.51 -6.42 -0.44
N VAL A 271 9.84 -6.35 -0.58
CA VAL A 271 10.62 -5.11 -0.58
C VAL A 271 11.20 -4.91 -1.97
N ILE A 272 10.78 -3.82 -2.62
CA ILE A 272 11.16 -3.52 -3.99
C ILE A 272 12.06 -2.28 -3.97
N MET A 273 13.24 -2.38 -4.58
CA MET A 273 14.20 -1.30 -4.73
C MET A 273 14.48 -1.05 -6.21
N VAL A 274 14.46 0.23 -6.62
CA VAL A 274 14.71 0.66 -8.00
C VAL A 274 15.92 1.59 -8.05
N THR A 275 16.87 1.31 -8.94
CA THR A 275 18.05 2.17 -9.18
C THR A 275 18.06 2.73 -10.62
N PRO A 276 18.09 4.05 -10.81
CA PRO A 276 18.04 4.69 -12.13
C PRO A 276 19.41 4.69 -12.87
N LEU A 277 19.41 4.94 -14.20
CA LEU A 277 20.62 4.93 -15.06
C LEU A 277 21.64 6.06 -14.80
N ALA A 278 21.20 7.25 -14.42
CA ALA A 278 22.11 8.39 -14.17
C ALA A 278 21.54 9.33 -13.11
N GLY A 279 22.43 10.00 -12.37
CA GLY A 279 22.10 11.27 -11.70
C GLY A 279 22.23 12.40 -12.73
N PRO A 280 21.23 13.27 -12.94
CA PRO A 280 20.44 13.95 -11.92
C PRO A 280 18.91 13.94 -12.17
N TYR A 281 18.14 13.29 -11.30
CA TYR A 281 16.75 13.74 -11.03
C TYR A 281 16.74 15.00 -10.11
N ALA A 282 17.92 15.48 -9.73
CA ALA A 282 18.21 16.66 -8.92
C ALA A 282 17.95 18.02 -9.61
N HIS A 283 17.51 18.08 -10.88
CA HIS A 283 17.07 19.34 -11.48
C HIS A 283 15.59 19.68 -11.25
N HIS A 284 14.81 18.75 -10.66
CA HIS A 284 13.41 18.98 -10.28
C HIS A 284 13.11 18.67 -8.79
N GLY A 285 14.14 18.69 -7.93
CA GLY A 285 13.92 18.72 -6.48
C GLY A 285 13.67 17.37 -5.79
N ILE A 286 14.14 16.25 -6.35
CA ILE A 286 14.20 14.97 -5.61
C ILE A 286 15.66 14.73 -5.21
N PRO A 287 16.05 14.87 -3.93
CA PRO A 287 17.40 14.52 -3.49
C PRO A 287 17.51 13.00 -3.33
N GLY A 288 18.04 12.35 -4.38
CA GLY A 288 18.78 11.08 -4.31
C GLY A 288 18.00 9.79 -4.06
N ALA A 289 17.16 9.74 -3.02
CA ALA A 289 16.44 8.56 -2.57
C ALA A 289 15.02 8.91 -2.11
N GLY A 290 14.13 7.92 -2.09
CA GLY A 290 12.80 8.12 -1.54
C GLY A 290 11.95 6.86 -1.46
N HIS A 291 11.13 6.79 -0.42
CA HIS A 291 10.15 5.75 -0.18
C HIS A 291 8.79 6.14 -0.78
N TYR A 292 8.36 5.43 -1.83
CA TYR A 292 7.12 5.72 -2.57
C TYR A 292 5.93 4.87 -2.10
N GLY A 293 5.97 4.42 -0.85
CA GLY A 293 4.95 3.56 -0.23
C GLY A 293 4.92 2.13 -0.74
N ARG A 294 5.32 1.91 -2.00
CA ARG A 294 5.21 0.65 -2.75
C ARG A 294 6.57 0.05 -3.13
N PHE A 295 7.59 0.90 -3.20
CA PHE A 295 8.98 0.57 -3.47
C PHE A 295 9.83 1.78 -3.06
N ILE A 296 11.13 1.56 -2.97
CA ILE A 296 12.12 2.61 -2.72
C ILE A 296 12.88 2.91 -4.01
N ILE A 297 13.20 4.17 -4.23
CA ILE A 297 14.17 4.59 -5.26
C ILE A 297 15.43 4.99 -4.52
N VAL A 298 16.58 4.46 -4.94
CA VAL A 298 17.88 4.85 -4.39
C VAL A 298 18.85 5.19 -5.50
N PRO A 299 19.91 6.00 -5.23
CA PRO A 299 20.88 6.37 -6.24
C PRO A 299 21.55 5.15 -6.90
N ARG A 300 22.02 5.30 -8.14
CA ARG A 300 22.77 4.27 -8.86
C ARG A 300 23.99 3.73 -8.10
N HIS A 301 24.61 4.57 -7.28
CA HIS A 301 25.78 4.22 -6.50
C HIS A 301 25.46 3.93 -5.03
N ALA A 302 24.21 3.55 -4.73
CA ALA A 302 23.75 3.22 -3.38
C ALA A 302 24.48 2.03 -2.71
N HIS A 303 25.50 1.46 -3.35
CA HIS A 303 26.42 0.50 -2.74
C HIS A 303 27.79 1.13 -2.35
N ARG A 304 28.00 2.44 -2.56
CA ARG A 304 29.28 3.13 -2.35
C ARG A 304 29.16 4.33 -1.42
N GLY A 305 30.09 4.43 -0.46
CA GLY A 305 30.26 5.61 0.39
C GLY A 305 28.97 6.04 1.09
N PHE A 306 28.72 7.35 1.11
CA PHE A 306 27.53 7.95 1.72
C PHE A 306 26.21 7.46 1.12
N ASP A 307 26.19 7.14 -0.18
CA ASP A 307 24.98 6.68 -0.88
C ASP A 307 24.49 5.31 -0.38
N ARG A 308 25.33 4.53 0.31
CA ARG A 308 24.90 3.30 1.02
C ARG A 308 23.83 3.57 2.05
N GLY A 309 23.87 4.75 2.64
CA GLY A 309 22.91 5.14 3.65
C GLY A 309 21.49 5.21 3.16
N ALA A 310 21.31 5.54 1.89
CA ALA A 310 19.99 5.61 1.28
C ALA A 310 19.23 4.28 1.37
N VAL A 311 19.90 3.13 1.20
CA VAL A 311 19.21 1.83 1.28
C VAL A 311 18.66 1.59 2.69
N TYR A 312 19.48 1.80 3.72
CA TYR A 312 19.05 1.62 5.11
C TYR A 312 17.99 2.63 5.51
N HIS A 313 18.16 3.90 5.14
CA HIS A 313 17.21 4.98 5.41
C HIS A 313 15.84 4.67 4.79
N GLU A 314 15.81 4.38 3.49
CA GLU A 314 14.54 4.16 2.80
C GLU A 314 13.87 2.83 3.23
N ILE A 315 14.63 1.79 3.58
CA ILE A 315 14.04 0.56 4.14
C ILE A 315 13.51 0.81 5.57
N ALA A 316 14.14 1.67 6.35
CA ALA A 316 13.63 2.00 7.68
C ALA A 316 12.24 2.66 7.64
N HIS A 317 11.88 3.33 6.53
CA HIS A 317 10.53 3.87 6.33
C HIS A 317 9.41 2.84 6.17
N PHE A 318 9.71 1.52 6.16
CA PHE A 318 8.66 0.50 6.33
C PHE A 318 8.11 0.50 7.77
N VAL A 319 8.95 0.84 8.77
CA VAL A 319 8.55 0.97 10.18
C VAL A 319 8.34 2.43 10.56
N PHE A 320 9.27 3.31 10.22
CA PHE A 320 9.17 4.76 10.46
C PHE A 320 8.38 5.42 9.33
N ALA A 321 7.08 5.12 9.28
CA ALA A 321 6.23 5.34 8.12
C ALA A 321 5.09 6.34 8.37
N GLY A 322 4.37 6.65 7.29
CA GLY A 322 3.06 7.29 7.32
C GLY A 322 3.03 8.65 8.02
N GLU A 323 1.98 8.85 8.82
CA GLU A 323 1.65 10.10 9.49
C GLU A 323 2.22 10.18 10.92
N MET A 324 3.37 9.55 11.17
CA MET A 324 4.16 9.78 12.38
C MET A 324 4.73 11.21 12.41
N PRO A 325 5.06 11.76 13.60
CA PRO A 325 5.76 13.03 13.69
C PRO A 325 7.01 13.06 12.78
N PRO A 326 7.19 14.10 11.93
CA PRO A 326 8.26 14.11 10.94
C PRO A 326 9.67 13.87 11.47
N TRP A 327 9.97 14.39 12.67
CA TRP A 327 11.26 14.16 13.33
C TRP A 327 11.49 12.68 13.67
N LEU A 328 10.43 11.95 14.04
CA LEU A 328 10.53 10.52 14.33
C LEU A 328 10.59 9.72 13.03
N LYS A 329 9.78 10.11 12.05
CA LYS A 329 9.72 9.44 10.75
C LYS A 329 11.05 9.53 10.00
N GLU A 330 11.58 10.74 9.80
CA GLU A 330 12.85 10.97 9.10
C GLU A 330 14.05 10.70 10.00
N GLY A 331 14.00 11.11 11.28
CA GLY A 331 15.10 10.89 12.22
C GLY A 331 15.24 9.43 12.66
N GLY A 332 14.15 8.67 12.72
CA GLY A 332 14.17 7.22 12.94
C GLY A 332 14.81 6.47 11.77
N ALA A 333 14.45 6.84 10.54
CA ALA A 333 15.09 6.30 9.35
C ALA A 333 16.59 6.64 9.27
N GLU A 334 16.94 7.88 9.60
CA GLU A 334 18.33 8.33 9.63
C GLU A 334 19.13 7.66 10.77
N PHE A 335 18.52 7.45 11.95
CA PHE A 335 19.12 6.66 13.03
C PHE A 335 19.40 5.22 12.58
N MET A 336 18.46 4.57 11.91
CA MET A 336 18.65 3.21 11.40
C MET A 336 19.76 3.13 10.35
N PHE A 337 19.91 4.15 9.52
CA PHE A 337 21.06 4.28 8.64
C PHE A 337 22.38 4.26 9.42
N LEU A 338 22.49 5.08 10.48
CA LEU A 338 23.71 5.15 11.29
C LEU A 338 23.97 3.83 12.03
N TYR A 339 22.93 3.25 12.63
CA TYR A 339 23.03 2.00 13.38
C TYR A 339 23.41 0.80 12.49
N ALA A 340 22.78 0.66 11.32
CA ALA A 340 23.10 -0.43 10.40
C ALA A 340 24.53 -0.32 9.83
N ASN A 341 25.04 0.88 9.60
CA ASN A 341 26.43 1.08 9.18
C ASN A 341 27.45 0.66 10.24
N ASP A 342 27.13 0.85 11.52
CA ASP A 342 27.95 0.41 12.65
C ASP A 342 28.01 -1.12 12.71
N LEU A 343 26.86 -1.79 12.62
CA LEU A 343 26.79 -3.25 12.56
C LEU A 343 27.52 -3.84 11.35
N ALA A 344 27.43 -3.18 10.20
CA ALA A 344 28.17 -3.57 8.99
C ALA A 344 29.69 -3.31 9.10
N GLY A 345 30.16 -2.66 10.17
CA GLY A 345 31.56 -2.36 10.42
C GLY A 345 32.12 -1.27 9.50
N TRP A 346 31.26 -0.44 8.91
CA TRP A 346 31.67 0.60 7.97
C TRP A 346 32.02 1.90 8.68
N GLU A 347 31.19 2.32 9.64
CA GLU A 347 31.37 3.55 10.42
C GLU A 347 30.89 3.31 11.84
N ARG A 348 31.68 3.71 12.84
CA ARG A 348 31.32 3.47 14.24
C ARG A 348 30.27 4.45 14.74
N LEU A 349 29.24 3.94 15.42
CA LEU A 349 28.16 4.77 15.95
C LEU A 349 28.69 5.80 16.97
N GLU A 350 29.64 5.43 17.82
CA GLU A 350 30.22 6.35 18.81
C GLU A 350 31.06 7.46 18.17
N GLN A 351 31.68 7.19 17.02
CA GLN A 351 32.38 8.24 16.28
C GLN A 351 31.38 9.23 15.67
N ARG A 352 30.26 8.71 15.14
CA ARG A 352 29.21 9.51 14.52
C ARG A 352 28.48 10.39 15.52
N TYR A 353 28.30 9.95 16.76
CA TYR A 353 27.70 10.75 17.83
C TYR A 353 28.30 12.18 17.91
N TYR A 354 29.63 12.29 17.89
CA TYR A 354 30.32 13.59 17.96
C TYR A 354 30.22 14.40 16.66
N GLU A 355 30.27 13.73 15.50
CA GLU A 355 30.09 14.37 14.19
C GLU A 355 28.63 14.85 13.99
N TRP A 356 27.68 14.21 14.66
CA TRP A 356 26.26 14.51 14.55
C TRP A 356 25.85 15.71 15.40
N GLU A 357 26.48 15.91 16.56
CA GLU A 357 26.34 17.15 17.34
C GLU A 357 26.74 18.38 16.50
N GLU A 358 27.85 18.29 15.76
CA GLU A 358 28.26 19.32 14.80
C GLU A 358 27.24 19.48 13.66
N SER A 359 26.70 18.37 13.14
CA SER A 359 25.69 18.38 12.07
C SER A 359 24.39 19.05 12.49
N VAL A 360 23.93 18.82 13.73
CA VAL A 360 22.78 19.52 14.33
C VAL A 360 23.07 21.01 14.46
N TRP A 361 24.28 21.37 14.89
CA TRP A 361 24.66 22.78 15.02
C TRP A 361 24.64 23.49 13.67
N VAL A 362 25.28 22.91 12.65
CA VAL A 362 25.41 23.50 11.31
C VAL A 362 24.04 23.60 10.62
N THR A 363 23.23 22.54 10.71
CA THR A 363 22.00 22.40 9.93
C THR A 363 20.80 23.08 10.61
N CYS A 364 20.75 23.10 11.94
CA CYS A 364 19.57 23.53 12.69
C CYS A 364 19.83 24.71 13.62
N MET A 365 20.78 24.58 14.56
CA MET A 365 20.98 25.61 15.59
C MET A 365 21.45 26.94 14.99
N ARG A 366 22.29 26.92 13.95
CA ARG A 366 22.70 28.14 13.22
C ARG A 366 21.52 28.88 12.58
N HIS A 367 20.44 28.16 12.28
CA HIS A 367 19.21 28.72 11.74
C HIS A 367 18.19 29.07 12.83
N GLY A 368 18.56 28.94 14.12
CA GLY A 368 17.72 29.24 15.29
C GLY A 368 16.67 28.18 15.58
N ILE A 369 16.91 26.94 15.16
CA ILE A 369 16.09 25.77 15.47
C ILE A 369 16.84 24.98 16.53
N PHE A 370 16.39 25.07 17.77
CA PHE A 370 17.07 24.45 18.91
C PHE A 370 16.34 23.18 19.38
N THR A 371 15.04 23.11 19.11
CA THR A 371 14.17 22.00 19.54
C THR A 371 13.31 21.47 18.39
N VAL A 372 12.76 20.28 18.58
CA VAL A 372 11.73 19.70 17.70
C VAL A 372 10.50 20.62 17.63
N GLN A 373 10.10 21.25 18.73
CA GLN A 373 8.96 22.16 18.77
C GLN A 373 9.24 23.47 18.01
N ASP A 374 10.47 23.98 18.07
CA ASP A 374 10.87 25.11 17.21
C ASP A 374 10.73 24.74 15.74
N LEU A 375 11.17 23.53 15.36
CA LEU A 375 11.06 23.02 14.00
C LEU A 375 9.59 22.88 13.58
N ASN A 376 8.78 22.20 14.38
CA ASN A 376 7.35 22.01 14.11
C ASN A 376 6.62 23.34 13.93
N LYS A 377 6.92 24.33 14.79
CA LYS A 377 6.36 25.67 14.68
C LYS A 377 6.72 26.32 13.34
N ARG A 378 7.99 26.26 12.93
CA ARG A 378 8.44 26.87 11.67
C ARG A 378 7.89 26.18 10.44
N LEU A 379 7.74 24.85 10.48
CA LEU A 379 7.08 24.08 9.43
C LEU A 379 5.59 24.45 9.33
N ALA A 380 4.89 24.62 10.45
CA ALA A 380 3.51 25.09 10.48
C ALA A 380 3.35 26.52 9.92
N GLU A 381 4.40 27.34 10.00
CA GLU A 381 4.48 28.67 9.38
C GLU A 381 4.85 28.62 7.88
N GLY A 382 5.09 27.43 7.32
CA GLY A 382 5.37 27.21 5.90
C GLY A 382 6.86 27.24 5.51
N ASN A 383 7.78 27.20 6.48
CA ASN A 383 9.23 27.24 6.22
C ASN A 383 9.82 25.84 5.92
N TYR A 384 9.37 25.22 4.82
CA TYR A 384 9.74 23.84 4.48
C TYR A 384 11.22 23.61 4.17
N GLU A 385 11.98 24.66 3.85
CA GLU A 385 13.45 24.58 3.62
C GLU A 385 14.20 24.07 4.87
N GLN A 386 13.58 24.13 6.04
CA GLN A 386 14.14 23.66 7.30
C GLN A 386 13.79 22.21 7.62
N GLY A 387 13.05 21.52 6.73
CA GLY A 387 12.64 20.13 6.92
C GLY A 387 13.81 19.15 7.08
N ILE A 388 15.00 19.51 6.60
CA ILE A 388 16.24 18.74 6.82
C ILE A 388 16.56 18.54 8.31
N CYS A 389 16.07 19.44 9.18
CA CYS A 389 16.24 19.31 10.62
C CYS A 389 15.44 18.15 11.23
N ASN A 390 14.42 17.62 10.55
CA ASN A 390 13.73 16.42 11.02
C ASN A 390 14.67 15.21 11.04
N TYR A 391 15.57 15.10 10.05
CA TYR A 391 16.57 14.05 9.96
C TYR A 391 17.59 14.20 11.09
N THR A 392 18.22 15.37 11.19
CA THR A 392 19.36 15.57 12.10
C THR A 392 18.96 15.61 13.57
N LEU A 393 17.93 16.40 13.94
CA LEU A 393 17.47 16.48 15.33
C LEU A 393 16.85 15.17 15.81
N GLY A 394 16.04 14.54 14.95
CA GLY A 394 15.41 13.26 15.29
C GLY A 394 16.43 12.13 15.46
N ALA A 395 17.39 11.99 14.54
CA ALA A 395 18.45 11.00 14.69
C ALA A 395 19.33 11.29 15.91
N TYR A 396 19.66 12.56 16.17
CA TYR A 396 20.42 12.95 17.37
C TYR A 396 19.69 12.57 18.66
N PHE A 397 18.39 12.83 18.73
CA PHE A 397 17.55 12.42 19.87
C PHE A 397 17.61 10.91 20.09
N LEU A 398 17.41 10.12 19.04
CA LEU A 398 17.40 8.66 19.14
C LEU A 398 18.79 8.09 19.47
N LEU A 399 19.87 8.69 18.96
CA LEU A 399 21.24 8.34 19.35
C LEU A 399 21.48 8.57 20.86
N ARG A 400 21.01 9.69 21.40
CA ARG A 400 21.12 10.01 22.83
C ARG A 400 20.33 9.02 23.69
N LEU A 401 19.11 8.67 23.27
CA LEU A 401 18.33 7.65 23.95
C LEU A 401 19.02 6.29 23.88
N TRP A 402 19.56 5.94 22.72
CA TRP A 402 20.27 4.68 22.52
C TRP A 402 21.51 4.55 23.41
N ASP A 403 22.30 5.63 23.57
CA ASP A 403 23.49 5.64 24.44
C ASP A 403 23.16 5.33 25.91
N VAL A 404 22.00 5.79 26.38
CA VAL A 404 21.56 5.59 27.77
C VAL A 404 20.83 4.26 27.97
N MET A 405 20.00 3.86 27.00
CA MET A 405 19.04 2.76 27.16
C MET A 405 19.52 1.45 26.52
N GLY A 406 20.39 1.56 25.51
CA GLY A 406 20.80 0.45 24.66
C GLY A 406 19.69 -0.04 23.72
N THR A 407 20.09 -0.93 22.83
CA THR A 407 19.21 -1.52 21.81
C THR A 407 18.04 -2.32 22.42
N GLU A 408 18.29 -3.05 23.51
CA GLU A 408 17.31 -3.95 24.14
C GLU A 408 16.09 -3.23 24.74
N VAL A 409 16.19 -1.91 24.96
CA VAL A 409 15.10 -1.09 25.49
C VAL A 409 14.54 -0.18 24.39
N LEU A 410 15.41 0.59 23.72
CA LEU A 410 14.95 1.58 22.75
C LEU A 410 14.29 0.94 21.53
N GLY A 411 14.87 -0.15 21.02
CA GLY A 411 14.39 -0.84 19.84
C GLY A 411 12.95 -1.33 19.97
N PRO A 412 12.63 -2.17 20.99
CA PRO A 412 11.26 -2.59 21.26
C PRO A 412 10.29 -1.43 21.51
N ALA A 413 10.72 -0.38 22.21
CA ALA A 413 9.87 0.79 22.47
C ALA A 413 9.48 1.50 21.17
N LEU A 414 10.42 1.71 20.24
CA LEU A 414 10.14 2.25 18.91
C LEU A 414 9.28 1.30 18.06
N GLY A 415 9.50 -0.01 18.17
CA GLY A 415 8.64 -1.03 17.58
C GLY A 415 7.19 -0.90 18.04
N GLN A 416 6.94 -0.62 19.33
CA GLN A 416 5.59 -0.40 19.84
C GLN A 416 4.96 0.89 19.33
N VAL A 417 5.73 1.95 19.06
CA VAL A 417 5.21 3.15 18.38
C VAL A 417 4.70 2.80 16.99
N TYR A 418 5.43 1.96 16.25
CA TYR A 418 4.97 1.46 14.95
C TYR A 418 3.70 0.62 15.07
N VAL A 419 3.64 -0.35 15.98
CA VAL A 419 2.44 -1.18 16.20
C VAL A 419 1.23 -0.31 16.57
N PHE A 420 1.43 0.71 17.39
CA PHE A 420 0.38 1.66 17.73
C PHE A 420 -0.10 2.44 16.50
N TRP A 421 0.83 2.98 15.71
CA TRP A 421 0.51 3.69 14.46
C TRP A 421 -0.27 2.80 13.48
N ASP A 422 0.19 1.57 13.27
CA ASP A 422 -0.46 0.60 12.39
C ASP A 422 -1.85 0.19 12.89
N LEU A 423 -2.08 0.19 14.21
CA LEU A 423 -3.40 -0.06 14.77
C LEU A 423 -4.37 1.11 14.54
N VAL A 424 -3.91 2.35 14.73
CA VAL A 424 -4.81 3.52 14.69
C VAL A 424 -5.06 4.07 13.30
N GLN A 425 -4.16 3.79 12.33
CA GLN A 425 -4.28 4.18 10.91
C GLN A 425 -4.62 5.68 10.72
N ARG A 426 -4.01 6.53 11.55
CA ARG A 426 -4.16 8.00 11.52
C ARG A 426 -2.86 8.70 11.91
N VAL A 427 -2.87 10.03 11.83
CA VAL A 427 -1.83 10.88 12.40
C VAL A 427 -1.66 10.57 13.89
N VAL A 428 -0.43 10.25 14.28
CA VAL A 428 -0.04 10.01 15.69
C VAL A 428 0.56 11.30 16.25
N THR A 429 0.09 11.71 17.42
CA THR A 429 0.55 12.96 18.06
C THR A 429 1.87 12.73 18.82
N GLU A 430 2.59 13.82 19.12
CA GLU A 430 3.80 13.72 19.96
C GLU A 430 3.49 13.19 21.37
N GLU A 431 2.33 13.54 21.92
CA GLU A 431 1.88 13.05 23.23
C GLU A 431 1.66 11.54 23.20
N GLU A 432 1.04 11.02 22.13
CA GLU A 432 0.85 9.58 21.96
C GLU A 432 2.17 8.82 21.77
N VAL A 433 3.10 9.40 21.00
CA VAL A 433 4.47 8.83 20.90
C VAL A 433 5.13 8.78 22.28
N LEU A 434 5.05 9.87 23.04
CA LEU A 434 5.63 9.96 24.38
C LEU A 434 5.02 8.92 25.33
N GLU A 435 3.70 8.79 25.35
CA GLU A 435 2.99 7.79 26.16
C GLU A 435 3.45 6.37 25.82
N VAL A 436 3.47 6.01 24.54
CA VAL A 436 3.91 4.68 24.10
C VAL A 436 5.36 4.41 24.46
N LEU A 437 6.25 5.39 24.32
CA LEU A 437 7.65 5.25 24.73
C LEU A 437 7.75 5.02 26.24
N LEU A 438 7.07 5.83 27.07
CA LEU A 438 7.13 5.72 28.53
C LEU A 438 6.56 4.40 29.05
N ASP A 439 5.51 3.89 28.41
CA ASP A 439 4.90 2.60 28.76
C ASP A 439 5.84 1.41 28.47
N ASN A 440 6.80 1.58 27.55
CA ASN A 440 7.73 0.53 27.12
C ASN A 440 9.17 0.74 27.60
N ILE A 441 9.48 1.88 28.22
CA ILE A 441 10.77 2.15 28.86
C ILE A 441 10.66 1.79 30.35
N PRO A 442 11.63 1.02 30.91
CA PRO A 442 11.66 0.72 32.34
C PRO A 442 11.64 1.98 33.23
N PRO A 443 10.89 1.99 34.34
CA PRO A 443 10.77 3.17 35.22
C PRO A 443 12.10 3.74 35.71
N GLU A 444 13.11 2.90 35.91
CA GLU A 444 14.46 3.32 36.31
C GLU A 444 15.21 4.15 35.25
N LEU A 445 14.78 4.09 33.99
CA LEU A 445 15.34 4.88 32.88
C LEU A 445 14.51 6.12 32.56
N HIS A 446 13.36 6.32 33.22
CA HIS A 446 12.47 7.47 32.98
C HIS A 446 13.17 8.81 33.25
N GLU A 447 14.00 8.91 34.30
CA GLU A 447 14.72 10.15 34.62
C GLU A 447 15.64 10.57 33.46
N ALA A 448 16.47 9.64 32.98
CA ALA A 448 17.39 9.91 31.88
C ALA A 448 16.66 10.11 30.54
N PHE A 449 15.54 9.41 30.32
CA PHE A 449 14.65 9.69 29.19
C PHE A 449 14.15 11.14 29.22
N PHE A 450 13.59 11.58 30.35
CA PHE A 450 13.03 12.93 30.47
C PHE A 450 14.10 14.01 30.38
N GLU A 451 15.32 13.77 30.88
CA GLU A 451 16.45 14.68 30.70
C GLU A 451 16.71 14.92 29.19
N ILE A 452 16.86 13.86 28.41
CA ILE A 452 17.10 13.95 26.96
C ILE A 452 15.88 14.52 26.23
N TYR A 453 14.67 14.08 26.60
CA TYR A 453 13.42 14.54 25.98
C TYR A 453 13.23 16.04 26.19
N HIS A 454 13.44 16.55 27.41
CA HIS A 454 13.31 17.98 27.70
C HIS A 454 14.36 18.83 26.99
N GLU A 455 15.61 18.38 26.88
CA GLU A 455 16.66 19.10 26.14
C GLU A 455 16.27 19.36 24.68
N LEU A 456 15.59 18.40 24.04
CA LEU A 456 15.28 18.47 22.61
C LEU A 456 13.84 18.90 22.31
N HIS A 457 12.96 18.92 23.32
CA HIS A 457 11.56 19.28 23.15
C HIS A 457 11.10 20.51 23.95
N THR A 458 11.95 21.07 24.82
CA THR A 458 11.64 22.27 25.60
C THR A 458 12.64 23.37 25.27
N PRO A 459 12.19 24.59 24.89
CA PRO A 459 13.12 25.68 24.64
C PRO A 459 13.95 25.98 25.90
N PRO A 460 15.25 26.32 25.76
CA PRO A 460 16.03 26.78 26.91
C PRO A 460 15.32 27.98 27.55
N SER A 461 15.12 27.93 28.87
CA SER A 461 14.52 29.03 29.62
C SER A 461 15.41 30.27 29.50
N GLU A 462 14.84 31.39 29.02
CA GLU A 462 15.50 32.71 28.94
C GLU A 462 15.98 33.23 30.30
#